data_AF-N6Z014-F1
#
_entry.id   AF-N6Z014-F1
#
_cell.length_a   1.000
_cell.length_b   1.000
_cell.length_c   1.000
_cell.angle_alpha   90.00
_cell.angle_beta   90.00
_cell.angle_gamma   90.00
#
_symmetry.space_group_name_H-M   'P 1'
#
loop_
_entity.id
_entity.type
_entity.pdbx_description
1 polymer ?
#
loop_
_entity_poly.entity_id
_entity_poly.type
_entity_poly.pdbx_seq_one_letter_code
_entity_poly.pdbx_strand_id
1 'polypeptide(L)'
;MESILAFLVAARRCEVRELEQLARSCALVQAVSELVHRVQAERGCSNLHLASGGTRFEAERTACAAASVEAEAAVRAWLHQADILDSAGERAPAGGARLFTRIALALHGLDALPGLRATIAAGRCAPPDATQRFTQVIAALLELVFEAADVAADPAISRVLVALFNLMQGKEFAGQERAAGAAAFAAGGMGGAPEPDLLQLIELQEACLERFATFCPPEVRSAWDAARQAMPLAELERLRRKLLAAGQGGALPATLAEPWFACCSARLDHLRVIEDLLAGGLRAACAARIAALQRDPDDPEALLRMLEEAAEGRSELAADPFGPRLTRSIVDVLQAQSRRLQAMSEELAAARASLDERKLIDRAKAALMRHQGLSEDAAYRLMRQTAMNQGRRLPDVARAVIELEPLLPGAPAQPDTARGGM
;
A
#
# COMPACT_ATOMS: atom_id res chain seq x y z
N MET A 1 13.18 7.96 42.13
CA MET A 1 12.24 9.04 42.50
C MET A 1 11.58 9.49 41.21
N GLU A 2 10.30 9.16 41.02
CA GLU A 2 9.55 9.45 39.79
C GLU A 2 9.31 10.97 39.65
N SER A 3 10.28 11.66 39.04
CA SER A 3 10.21 13.10 38.77
C SER A 3 9.48 13.35 37.45
N ILE A 4 8.66 14.41 37.40
CA ILE A 4 8.02 14.91 36.16
C ILE A 4 9.07 15.09 35.05
N LEU A 5 10.28 15.52 35.41
CA LEU A 5 11.40 15.70 34.47
C LEU A 5 11.85 14.38 33.84
N ALA A 6 11.90 13.30 34.62
CA ALA A 6 12.27 11.97 34.11
C ALA A 6 11.25 11.44 33.09
N PHE A 7 9.96 11.69 33.32
CA PHE A 7 8.92 11.33 32.34
C PHE A 7 8.95 12.21 31.09
N LEU A 8 9.30 13.50 31.20
CA LEU A 8 9.49 14.38 30.05
C LEU A 8 10.70 13.94 29.21
N VAL A 9 11.82 13.56 29.84
CA VAL A 9 12.98 12.98 29.16
C VAL A 9 12.61 11.67 28.46
N ALA A 10 11.92 10.77 29.15
CA ALA A 10 11.48 9.51 28.58
C ALA A 10 10.54 9.72 27.37
N ALA A 11 9.58 10.65 27.48
CA ALA A 11 8.68 11.00 26.38
C ALA A 11 9.45 11.50 25.14
N ARG A 12 10.43 12.39 25.33
CA ARG A 12 11.28 12.87 24.23
C ARG A 12 12.13 11.78 23.59
N ARG A 13 12.73 10.89 24.39
CA ARG A 13 13.44 9.71 23.86
C ARG A 13 12.53 8.76 23.08
N CYS A 14 11.25 8.67 23.45
CA CYS A 14 10.27 7.92 22.67
C CYS A 14 9.96 8.62 21.33
N GLU A 15 9.71 9.93 21.32
CA GLU A 15 9.44 10.69 20.09
C GLU A 15 10.57 10.57 19.06
N VAL A 16 11.83 10.64 19.49
CA VAL A 16 12.99 10.49 18.59
C VAL A 16 13.01 9.09 17.96
N ARG A 17 12.84 8.04 18.79
CA ARG A 17 12.83 6.64 18.30
C ARG A 17 11.68 6.37 17.34
N GLU A 18 10.49 6.88 17.62
CA GLU A 18 9.31 6.76 16.75
C GLU A 18 9.57 7.37 15.36
N LEU A 19 10.33 8.46 15.27
CA LEU A 19 10.63 9.11 14.00
C LEU A 19 11.73 8.44 13.20
N GLU A 20 12.77 7.92 13.86
CA GLU A 20 13.76 7.08 13.18
C GLU A 20 13.10 5.84 12.58
N GLN A 21 12.15 5.26 13.31
CA GLN A 21 11.34 4.16 12.84
C GLN A 21 10.41 4.58 11.69
N LEU A 22 9.75 5.73 11.80
CA LEU A 22 8.93 6.28 10.72
C LEU A 22 9.73 6.53 9.45
N ALA A 23 10.94 7.08 9.57
CA ALA A 23 11.83 7.31 8.44
C ALA A 23 12.25 6.00 7.76
N ARG A 24 12.55 4.96 8.55
CA ARG A 24 12.81 3.61 8.03
C ARG A 24 11.60 3.05 7.28
N SER A 25 10.40 3.14 7.85
CA SER A 25 9.16 2.69 7.19
C SER A 25 8.88 3.46 5.90
N CYS A 26 9.09 4.78 5.90
CA CYS A 26 8.90 5.60 4.69
C CYS A 26 9.92 5.26 3.60
N ALA A 27 11.17 4.97 3.96
CA ALA A 27 12.18 4.50 3.02
C ALA A 27 11.78 3.16 2.38
N LEU A 28 11.23 2.23 3.17
CA LEU A 28 10.69 0.97 2.64
C LEU A 28 9.53 1.23 1.69
N VAL A 29 8.54 2.04 2.07
CA VAL A 29 7.38 2.38 1.24
C VAL A 29 7.81 2.98 -0.10
N GLN A 30 8.82 3.86 -0.10
CA GLN A 30 9.38 4.44 -1.32
C GLN A 30 10.04 3.38 -2.22
N ALA A 31 10.91 2.54 -1.66
CA ALA A 31 11.59 1.49 -2.41
C ALA A 31 10.59 0.48 -3.00
N VAL A 32 9.57 0.10 -2.23
CA VAL A 32 8.53 -0.82 -2.67
C VAL A 32 7.61 -0.15 -3.71
N SER A 33 7.30 1.14 -3.59
CA SER A 33 6.52 1.87 -4.60
C SER A 33 7.22 1.92 -5.96
N GLU A 34 8.53 2.18 -5.97
CA GLU A 34 9.34 2.09 -7.18
C GLU A 34 9.33 0.68 -7.77
N LEU A 35 9.55 -0.34 -6.93
CA LEU A 35 9.52 -1.73 -7.37
C LEU A 35 8.17 -2.14 -7.95
N VAL A 36 7.05 -1.76 -7.31
CA VAL A 36 5.69 -2.00 -7.84
C VAL A 36 5.55 -1.41 -9.24
N HIS A 37 5.97 -0.16 -9.44
CA HIS A 37 5.93 0.47 -10.76
C HIS A 37 6.75 -0.29 -11.80
N ARG A 38 7.99 -0.69 -11.48
CA ARG A 38 8.84 -1.46 -12.41
C ARG A 38 8.25 -2.82 -12.76
N VAL A 39 7.71 -3.54 -11.79
CA VAL A 39 7.05 -4.84 -12.02
C VAL A 39 5.76 -4.66 -12.84
N GLN A 40 5.00 -3.58 -12.65
CA GLN A 40 3.84 -3.24 -13.49
C GLN A 40 4.23 -2.93 -14.94
N ALA A 41 5.34 -2.21 -15.14
CA ALA A 41 5.90 -1.97 -16.48
C ALA A 41 6.33 -3.29 -17.11
N GLU A 42 7.10 -4.13 -16.40
CA GLU A 42 7.55 -5.45 -16.85
C GLU A 42 6.39 -6.37 -17.23
N ARG A 43 5.30 -6.37 -16.45
CA ARG A 43 4.05 -7.06 -16.80
C ARG A 43 3.51 -6.58 -18.15
N GLY A 44 3.44 -5.27 -18.36
CA GLY A 44 3.01 -4.67 -19.62
C GLY A 44 3.89 -5.06 -20.81
N CYS A 45 5.21 -4.92 -20.67
CA CYS A 45 6.19 -5.26 -21.72
C CYS A 45 6.13 -6.76 -22.07
N SER A 46 6.04 -7.62 -21.05
CA SER A 46 5.85 -9.07 -21.18
C SER A 46 4.57 -9.44 -21.93
N ASN A 47 3.45 -8.78 -21.62
CA ASN A 47 2.18 -9.03 -22.30
C ASN A 47 2.22 -8.63 -23.77
N LEU A 48 2.81 -7.47 -24.10
CA LEU A 48 2.99 -7.05 -25.50
C LEU A 48 3.85 -8.05 -26.29
N HIS A 49 4.94 -8.53 -25.67
CA HIS A 49 5.80 -9.54 -26.27
C HIS A 49 5.04 -10.85 -26.54
N LEU A 50 4.35 -11.40 -25.53
CA LEU A 50 3.57 -12.63 -25.66
C LEU A 50 2.43 -12.49 -26.68
N ALA A 51 1.71 -11.35 -26.69
CA ALA A 51 0.65 -11.08 -27.66
C ALA A 51 1.17 -11.00 -29.11
N SER A 52 2.45 -10.64 -29.30
CA SER A 52 3.12 -10.67 -30.61
C SER A 52 3.63 -12.07 -31.02
N GLY A 53 3.31 -13.12 -30.26
CA GLY A 53 3.87 -14.46 -30.46
C GLY A 53 5.37 -14.54 -30.16
N GLY A 54 5.89 -13.61 -29.34
CA GLY A 54 7.30 -13.54 -28.99
C GLY A 54 8.21 -12.90 -30.04
N THR A 55 7.65 -12.23 -31.06
CA THR A 55 8.43 -11.68 -32.18
C THR A 55 8.79 -10.20 -32.03
N ARG A 56 8.05 -9.44 -31.21
CA ARG A 56 8.23 -8.00 -30.98
C ARG A 56 8.48 -7.73 -29.49
N PHE A 57 8.94 -6.52 -29.18
CA PHE A 57 9.07 -6.01 -27.81
C PHE A 57 10.05 -6.75 -26.88
N GLU A 58 10.96 -7.57 -27.42
CA GLU A 58 11.97 -8.30 -26.63
C GLU A 58 12.98 -7.35 -25.94
N ALA A 59 13.39 -6.29 -26.64
CA ALA A 59 14.31 -5.30 -26.10
C ALA A 59 13.67 -4.52 -24.95
N GLU A 60 12.43 -4.06 -25.14
CA GLU A 60 11.63 -3.39 -24.13
C GLU A 60 11.41 -4.32 -22.93
N ARG A 61 11.00 -5.58 -23.14
CA ARG A 61 10.84 -6.55 -22.04
C ARG A 61 12.12 -6.72 -21.24
N THR A 62 13.26 -6.85 -21.91
CA THR A 62 14.56 -7.02 -21.26
C THR A 62 14.96 -5.77 -20.45
N ALA A 63 14.70 -4.57 -20.99
CA ALA A 63 14.92 -3.32 -20.26
C ALA A 63 13.98 -3.18 -19.05
N CYS A 64 12.69 -3.52 -19.20
CA CYS A 64 11.73 -3.51 -18.09
C CYS A 64 12.15 -4.50 -16.99
N ALA A 65 12.63 -5.70 -17.35
CA ALA A 65 13.12 -6.69 -16.40
C ALA A 65 14.39 -6.23 -15.67
N ALA A 66 15.34 -5.61 -16.37
CA ALA A 66 16.55 -5.05 -15.74
C ALA A 66 16.21 -3.95 -14.73
N ALA A 67 15.29 -3.05 -15.07
CA ALA A 67 14.83 -1.99 -14.17
C ALA A 67 14.11 -2.55 -12.93
N SER A 68 13.32 -3.62 -13.08
CA SER A 68 12.72 -4.33 -11.93
C SER A 68 13.77 -4.94 -11.02
N VAL A 69 14.83 -5.55 -11.58
CA VAL A 69 15.94 -6.12 -10.79
C VAL A 69 16.69 -5.03 -10.01
N GLU A 70 16.93 -3.87 -10.62
CA GLU A 70 17.55 -2.73 -9.94
C GLU A 70 16.68 -2.22 -8.78
N ALA A 71 15.38 -2.04 -9.00
CA ALA A 71 14.45 -1.64 -7.95
C ALA A 71 14.32 -2.70 -6.84
N GLU A 72 14.38 -3.98 -7.18
CA GLU A 72 14.38 -5.08 -6.22
C GLU A 72 15.63 -5.03 -5.33
N ALA A 73 16.79 -4.74 -5.92
CA ALA A 73 18.04 -4.58 -5.18
C ALA A 73 17.95 -3.46 -4.12
N ALA A 74 17.23 -2.37 -4.39
CA ALA A 74 17.00 -1.31 -3.41
C ALA A 74 16.17 -1.79 -2.21
N VAL A 75 15.14 -2.61 -2.43
CA VAL A 75 14.35 -3.22 -1.35
C VAL A 75 15.21 -4.21 -0.55
N ARG A 76 15.99 -5.05 -1.23
CA ARG A 76 16.91 -5.99 -0.55
C ARG A 76 17.99 -5.25 0.25
N ALA A 77 18.54 -4.16 -0.28
CA ALA A 77 19.49 -3.32 0.43
C ALA A 77 18.88 -2.71 1.70
N TRP A 78 17.61 -2.29 1.66
CA TRP A 78 16.89 -1.87 2.85
C TRP A 78 16.82 -3.00 3.89
N LEU A 79 16.45 -4.22 3.48
CA LEU A 79 16.35 -5.39 4.37
C LEU A 79 17.68 -5.82 5.00
N HIS A 80 18.81 -5.57 4.31
CA HIS A 80 20.15 -5.87 4.80
C HIS A 80 20.74 -4.80 5.72
N GLN A 81 20.02 -3.70 5.97
CA GLN A 81 20.45 -2.73 6.98
C GLN A 81 20.55 -3.42 8.35
N ALA A 82 21.65 -3.16 9.07
CA ALA A 82 21.85 -3.66 10.43
C ALA A 82 20.65 -3.30 11.32
N ASP A 83 20.32 -4.16 12.28
CA ASP A 83 19.19 -4.05 13.23
C ASP A 83 17.80 -4.48 12.73
N ILE A 84 17.58 -4.87 11.45
CA ILE A 84 16.24 -5.31 10.99
C ILE A 84 15.90 -6.73 11.47
N LEU A 85 16.82 -7.68 11.35
CA LEU A 85 16.60 -9.09 11.73
C LEU A 85 17.13 -9.44 13.13
N ASP A 86 17.83 -8.52 13.78
CA ASP A 86 18.42 -8.73 15.10
C ASP A 86 17.31 -8.73 16.15
N SER A 87 16.73 -9.91 16.35
CA SER A 87 15.57 -10.18 17.21
C SER A 87 15.89 -10.05 18.71
N ALA A 88 17.13 -9.69 19.06
CA ALA A 88 17.62 -9.49 20.41
C ALA A 88 17.73 -8.02 20.86
N GLY A 89 17.44 -7.04 19.99
CA GLY A 89 17.70 -5.62 20.26
C GLY A 89 16.47 -4.74 20.53
N GLU A 90 16.65 -3.70 21.34
CA GLU A 90 15.71 -2.60 21.65
C GLU A 90 15.24 -1.76 20.42
N ARG A 91 15.55 -2.19 19.18
CA ARG A 91 15.46 -1.41 17.93
C ARG A 91 14.71 -2.08 16.78
N ALA A 92 14.00 -3.18 17.04
CA ALA A 92 13.21 -3.88 16.03
C ALA A 92 12.25 -2.93 15.28
N PRO A 93 12.05 -3.09 13.95
CA PRO A 93 11.09 -2.29 13.20
C PRO A 93 9.68 -2.51 13.74
N ALA A 94 8.89 -1.43 13.85
CA ALA A 94 7.52 -1.54 14.31
C ALA A 94 6.67 -2.18 13.22
N GLY A 95 5.66 -2.92 13.67
CA GLY A 95 4.91 -3.89 12.85
C GLY A 95 5.18 -5.35 13.24
N GLY A 96 6.28 -5.62 13.94
CA GLY A 96 6.56 -6.92 14.57
C GLY A 96 6.42 -8.11 13.60
N ALA A 97 5.88 -9.23 14.08
CA ALA A 97 5.71 -10.46 13.28
C ALA A 97 4.88 -10.27 11.99
N ARG A 98 3.94 -9.31 11.98
CA ARG A 98 3.06 -9.08 10.83
C ARG A 98 3.84 -8.47 9.66
N LEU A 99 4.67 -7.46 9.92
CA LEU A 99 5.56 -6.87 8.92
C LEU A 99 6.53 -7.91 8.35
N PHE A 100 7.19 -8.70 9.20
CA PHE A 100 8.10 -9.76 8.72
C PHE A 100 7.40 -10.82 7.88
N THR A 101 6.16 -11.18 8.22
CA THR A 101 5.35 -12.09 7.40
C THR A 101 5.08 -11.51 6.02
N ARG A 102 4.74 -10.21 5.93
CA ARG A 102 4.54 -9.54 4.64
C ARG A 102 5.83 -9.43 3.82
N ILE A 103 6.96 -9.15 4.48
CA ILE A 103 8.28 -9.15 3.84
C ILE A 103 8.57 -10.54 3.26
N ALA A 104 8.37 -11.61 4.03
CA ALA A 104 8.63 -12.98 3.57
C ALA A 104 7.77 -13.36 2.35
N LEU A 105 6.47 -13.00 2.36
CA LEU A 105 5.57 -13.22 1.23
C LEU A 105 5.99 -12.43 -0.02
N ALA A 106 6.40 -11.17 0.15
CA ALA A 106 6.90 -10.36 -0.95
C ALA A 106 8.19 -10.94 -1.54
N LEU A 107 9.15 -11.33 -0.70
CA LEU A 107 10.41 -11.96 -1.13
C LEU A 107 10.15 -13.27 -1.87
N HIS A 108 9.24 -14.11 -1.38
CA HIS A 108 8.87 -15.35 -2.06
C HIS A 108 8.36 -15.09 -3.49
N GLY A 109 7.53 -14.06 -3.67
CA GLY A 109 7.06 -13.64 -4.99
C GLY A 109 8.17 -13.12 -5.89
N LEU A 110 9.09 -12.31 -5.34
CA LEU A 110 10.23 -11.75 -6.06
C LEU A 110 11.20 -12.84 -6.52
N ASP A 111 11.52 -13.82 -5.65
CA ASP A 111 12.39 -14.95 -5.96
C ASP A 111 11.83 -15.85 -7.10
N ALA A 112 10.52 -15.79 -7.34
CA ALA A 112 9.87 -16.51 -8.44
C ALA A 112 9.95 -15.78 -9.80
N LEU A 113 10.27 -14.48 -9.83
CA LEU A 113 10.33 -13.67 -11.06
C LEU A 113 11.39 -14.16 -12.07
N PRO A 114 12.63 -14.53 -11.68
CA PRO A 114 13.62 -15.07 -12.63
C PRO A 114 13.10 -16.29 -13.41
N GLY A 115 12.41 -17.21 -12.73
CA GLY A 115 11.81 -18.39 -13.38
C GLY A 115 10.66 -18.01 -14.32
N LEU A 116 9.84 -17.03 -13.94
CA LEU A 116 8.80 -16.48 -14.82
C LEU A 116 9.41 -15.86 -16.09
N ARG A 117 10.42 -15.00 -15.94
CA ARG A 117 11.14 -14.35 -17.05
C ARG A 117 11.69 -15.36 -18.04
N ALA A 118 12.33 -16.43 -17.55
CA ALA A 118 12.84 -17.52 -18.39
C ALA A 118 11.72 -18.28 -19.13
N THR A 119 10.56 -18.47 -18.49
CA THR A 119 9.41 -19.14 -19.10
C THR A 119 8.79 -18.28 -20.21
N ILE A 120 8.68 -16.97 -20.00
CA ILE A 120 8.20 -15.99 -20.98
C ILE A 120 9.16 -15.92 -22.17
N ALA A 121 10.47 -15.80 -21.93
CA ALA A 121 11.48 -15.77 -22.98
C ALA A 121 11.49 -17.03 -23.85
N ALA A 122 11.14 -18.17 -23.27
CA ALA A 122 11.02 -19.43 -24.01
C ALA A 122 9.66 -19.61 -24.72
N GLY A 123 8.73 -18.64 -24.63
CA GLY A 123 7.38 -18.75 -25.19
C GLY A 123 6.51 -19.83 -24.54
N ARG A 124 6.83 -20.26 -23.31
CA ARG A 124 6.14 -21.36 -22.60
C ARG A 124 5.10 -20.86 -21.58
N CYS A 125 4.61 -19.65 -21.75
CA CYS A 125 3.66 -19.02 -20.82
C CYS A 125 2.54 -18.34 -21.61
N ALA A 126 1.28 -18.61 -21.24
CA ALA A 126 0.17 -17.88 -21.82
C ALA A 126 0.11 -16.45 -21.23
N PRO A 127 -0.36 -15.44 -22.00
CA PRO A 127 -0.49 -14.07 -21.51
C PRO A 127 -1.29 -13.92 -20.20
N PRO A 128 -2.43 -14.63 -20.00
CA PRO A 128 -3.17 -14.57 -18.75
C PRO A 128 -2.35 -15.09 -17.55
N ASP A 129 -1.62 -16.19 -17.72
CA ASP A 129 -0.79 -16.78 -16.66
C ASP A 129 0.35 -15.84 -16.26
N ALA A 130 1.03 -15.23 -17.25
CA ALA A 130 2.06 -14.23 -17.00
C ALA A 130 1.50 -13.03 -16.23
N THR A 131 0.35 -12.50 -16.69
CA THR A 131 -0.36 -11.39 -16.05
C THR A 131 -0.67 -11.71 -14.59
N GLN A 132 -1.27 -12.88 -14.33
CA GLN A 132 -1.65 -13.30 -12.99
C GLN A 132 -0.44 -13.40 -12.05
N ARG A 133 0.66 -14.00 -12.51
CA ARG A 133 1.87 -14.16 -11.68
C ARG A 133 2.51 -12.82 -11.33
N PHE A 134 2.58 -11.87 -12.28
CA PHE A 134 3.02 -10.51 -11.96
C PHE A 134 2.06 -9.81 -11.00
N THR A 135 0.75 -9.92 -11.21
CA THR A 135 -0.27 -9.34 -10.32
C THR A 135 -0.15 -9.85 -8.90
N GLN A 136 0.14 -11.14 -8.68
CA GLN A 136 0.35 -11.72 -7.35
C GLN A 136 1.56 -11.11 -6.63
N VAL A 137 2.68 -10.90 -7.35
CA VAL A 137 3.85 -10.23 -6.78
C VAL A 137 3.52 -8.78 -6.42
N ILE A 138 2.85 -8.06 -7.31
CA ILE A 138 2.45 -6.66 -7.07
C ILE A 138 1.50 -6.58 -5.86
N ALA A 139 0.55 -7.50 -5.73
CA ALA A 139 -0.35 -7.55 -4.57
C ALA A 139 0.42 -7.76 -3.26
N ALA A 140 1.38 -8.69 -3.22
CA ALA A 140 2.22 -8.91 -2.03
C ALA A 140 3.03 -7.66 -1.64
N LEU A 141 3.55 -6.93 -2.63
CA LEU A 141 4.26 -5.67 -2.42
C LEU A 141 3.34 -4.55 -1.90
N LEU A 142 2.12 -4.45 -2.43
CA LEU A 142 1.14 -3.46 -1.98
C LEU A 142 0.68 -3.73 -0.54
N GLU A 143 0.50 -5.00 -0.17
CA GLU A 143 0.22 -5.41 1.21
C GLU A 143 1.40 -5.10 2.16
N LEU A 144 2.64 -5.17 1.68
CA LEU A 144 3.82 -4.73 2.44
C LEU A 144 3.82 -3.20 2.65
N VAL A 145 3.49 -2.40 1.62
CA VAL A 145 3.35 -0.94 1.75
C VAL A 145 2.29 -0.59 2.79
N PHE A 146 1.15 -1.26 2.72
CA PHE A 146 0.05 -1.08 3.66
C PHE A 146 0.51 -1.32 5.11
N GLU A 147 1.19 -2.43 5.34
CA GLU A 147 1.70 -2.82 6.65
C GLU A 147 2.75 -1.85 7.18
N ALA A 148 3.68 -1.41 6.32
CA ALA A 148 4.71 -0.44 6.67
C ALA A 148 4.12 0.96 6.96
N ALA A 149 3.01 1.32 6.30
CA ALA A 149 2.33 2.59 6.49
C ALA A 149 1.48 2.65 7.78
N ASP A 150 0.91 1.52 8.22
CA ASP A 150 0.04 1.41 9.40
C ASP A 150 0.73 1.83 10.71
N VAL A 151 2.06 1.75 10.71
CA VAL A 151 2.93 2.01 11.86
C VAL A 151 3.17 3.51 12.09
N ALA A 152 2.84 4.37 11.13
CA ALA A 152 3.11 5.81 11.23
C ALA A 152 2.31 6.48 12.36
N ALA A 153 3.03 7.21 13.23
CA ALA A 153 2.46 7.97 14.35
C ALA A 153 2.26 9.47 14.04
N ASP A 154 2.79 9.95 12.91
CA ASP A 154 2.65 11.36 12.50
C ASP A 154 1.48 11.54 11.51
N PRO A 155 0.51 12.44 11.78
CA PRO A 155 -0.68 12.59 10.95
C PRO A 155 -0.42 13.11 9.53
N ALA A 156 0.53 14.03 9.36
CA ALA A 156 0.87 14.58 8.06
C ALA A 156 1.49 13.48 7.18
N ILE A 157 2.38 12.69 7.76
CA ILE A 157 3.00 11.56 7.08
C ILE A 157 1.96 10.45 6.81
N SER A 158 1.09 10.15 7.77
CA SER A 158 -0.01 9.17 7.61
C SER A 158 -0.95 9.56 6.47
N ARG A 159 -1.29 10.85 6.34
CA ARG A 159 -2.11 11.36 5.23
C ARG A 159 -1.45 11.11 3.87
N VAL A 160 -0.16 11.43 3.74
CA VAL A 160 0.62 11.18 2.51
C VAL A 160 0.68 9.68 2.20
N LEU A 161 0.91 8.83 3.21
CA LEU A 161 0.96 7.38 3.06
C LEU A 161 -0.38 6.80 2.60
N VAL A 162 -1.50 7.23 3.18
CA VAL A 162 -2.85 6.81 2.77
C VAL A 162 -3.14 7.25 1.33
N ALA A 163 -2.79 8.49 0.97
CA ALA A 163 -2.92 9.00 -0.38
C ALA A 163 -2.09 8.17 -1.38
N LEU A 164 -0.81 7.95 -1.07
CA LEU A 164 0.11 7.17 -1.89
C LEU A 164 -0.39 5.73 -2.07
N PHE A 165 -0.77 5.04 -0.99
CA PHE A 165 -1.29 3.68 -1.05
C PHE A 165 -2.54 3.57 -1.94
N ASN A 166 -3.52 4.47 -1.77
CA ASN A 166 -4.74 4.45 -2.57
C ASN A 166 -4.44 4.73 -4.05
N LEU A 167 -3.52 5.65 -4.35
CA LEU A 167 -3.08 5.92 -5.72
C LEU A 167 -2.40 4.69 -6.34
N MET A 168 -1.48 4.04 -5.60
CA MET A 168 -0.78 2.82 -6.04
C MET A 168 -1.75 1.68 -6.34
N GLN A 169 -2.73 1.45 -5.47
CA GLN A 169 -3.79 0.45 -5.66
C GLN A 169 -4.66 0.78 -6.88
N GLY A 170 -5.08 2.04 -7.02
CA GLY A 170 -5.85 2.49 -8.19
C GLY A 170 -5.08 2.29 -9.50
N LYS A 171 -3.77 2.61 -9.50
CA LYS A 171 -2.86 2.38 -10.63
C LYS A 171 -2.71 0.90 -10.96
N GLU A 172 -2.66 0.04 -9.94
CA GLU A 172 -2.59 -1.41 -10.13
C GLU A 172 -3.86 -1.95 -10.81
N PHE A 173 -5.04 -1.58 -10.31
CA PHE A 173 -6.31 -1.98 -10.95
C PHE A 173 -6.46 -1.41 -12.37
N ALA A 174 -5.97 -0.19 -12.64
CA ALA A 174 -5.92 0.38 -13.99
C ALA A 174 -4.98 -0.42 -14.91
N GLY A 175 -3.85 -0.92 -14.38
CA GLY A 175 -2.95 -1.81 -15.09
C GLY A 175 -3.56 -3.17 -15.41
N GLN A 176 -4.38 -3.72 -14.50
CA GLN A 176 -5.15 -4.95 -14.73
C GLN A 176 -6.26 -4.73 -15.76
N GLU A 177 -6.99 -3.62 -15.68
CA GLU A 177 -7.98 -3.23 -16.69
C GLU A 177 -7.33 -3.18 -18.08
N ARG A 178 -6.17 -2.51 -18.18
CA ARG A 178 -5.42 -2.44 -19.44
C ARG A 178 -5.15 -3.83 -20.01
N ALA A 179 -4.67 -4.76 -19.18
CA ALA A 179 -4.34 -6.12 -19.60
C ALA A 179 -5.59 -6.90 -20.06
N ALA A 180 -6.66 -6.88 -19.26
CA ALA A 180 -7.91 -7.58 -19.56
C ALA A 180 -8.56 -7.04 -20.85
N GLY A 181 -8.68 -5.72 -20.99
CA GLY A 181 -9.26 -5.13 -22.20
C GLY A 181 -8.41 -5.37 -23.45
N ALA A 182 -7.08 -5.38 -23.34
CA ALA A 182 -6.19 -5.68 -24.47
C ALA A 182 -6.37 -7.14 -24.92
N ALA A 183 -6.48 -8.08 -23.97
CA ALA A 183 -6.76 -9.48 -24.26
C ALA A 183 -8.14 -9.65 -24.92
N ALA A 184 -9.18 -9.02 -24.38
CA ALA A 184 -10.54 -9.10 -24.93
C ALA A 184 -10.65 -8.52 -26.35
N PHE A 185 -10.03 -7.36 -26.62
CA PHE A 185 -9.99 -6.81 -27.97
C PHE A 185 -9.22 -7.73 -28.92
N ALA A 186 -8.04 -8.22 -28.52
CA ALA A 186 -7.22 -9.11 -29.36
C ALA A 186 -7.93 -10.44 -29.67
N ALA A 187 -8.68 -10.99 -28.71
CA ALA A 187 -9.45 -12.23 -28.88
C ALA A 187 -10.77 -12.03 -29.66
N GLY A 188 -11.19 -10.78 -29.91
CA GLY A 188 -12.44 -10.47 -30.60
C GLY A 188 -13.72 -10.69 -29.76
N GLY A 189 -13.57 -10.88 -28.45
CA GLY A 189 -14.66 -11.14 -27.51
C GLY A 189 -14.13 -11.31 -26.09
N MET A 190 -15.01 -11.24 -25.09
CA MET A 190 -14.62 -11.28 -23.67
C MET A 190 -14.17 -12.66 -23.16
N GLY A 191 -14.33 -13.75 -23.93
CA GLY A 191 -13.89 -15.09 -23.53
C GLY A 191 -14.65 -15.66 -22.30
N GLY A 192 -14.88 -16.97 -22.25
CA GLY A 192 -15.59 -17.61 -21.12
C GLY A 192 -14.74 -17.84 -19.86
N ALA A 193 -13.55 -17.24 -19.78
CA ALA A 193 -12.60 -17.46 -18.69
C ALA A 193 -12.90 -16.53 -17.50
N PRO A 194 -12.54 -16.94 -16.26
CA PRO A 194 -12.74 -16.13 -15.06
C PRO A 194 -11.66 -15.05 -14.96
N GLU A 195 -11.59 -14.14 -15.94
CA GLU A 195 -10.88 -12.88 -15.75
C GLU A 195 -11.62 -12.05 -14.67
N PRO A 196 -10.92 -11.22 -13.88
CA PRO A 196 -11.60 -10.29 -12.99
C PRO A 196 -12.61 -9.48 -13.82
N ASP A 197 -13.85 -9.41 -13.33
CA ASP A 197 -14.92 -8.68 -13.99
C ASP A 197 -14.43 -7.25 -14.28
N LEU A 198 -14.37 -6.87 -15.55
CA LEU A 198 -13.89 -5.55 -15.98
C LEU A 198 -14.62 -4.43 -15.23
N LEU A 199 -15.92 -4.61 -14.96
CA LEU A 199 -16.70 -3.66 -14.19
C LEU A 199 -16.18 -3.53 -12.75
N GLN A 200 -15.83 -4.65 -12.11
CA GLN A 200 -15.24 -4.66 -10.78
C GLN A 200 -13.89 -3.92 -10.76
N LEU A 201 -13.03 -4.12 -11.77
CA LEU A 201 -11.77 -3.40 -11.87
C LEU A 201 -11.99 -1.89 -12.00
N ILE A 202 -12.96 -1.47 -12.80
CA ILE A 202 -13.30 -0.05 -12.98
C ILE A 202 -13.75 0.55 -11.65
N GLU A 203 -14.66 -0.10 -10.93
CA GLU A 203 -15.15 0.38 -9.63
C GLU A 203 -14.05 0.45 -8.57
N LEU A 204 -13.19 -0.56 -8.50
CA LEU A 204 -12.06 -0.59 -7.57
C LEU A 204 -11.09 0.57 -7.82
N GLN A 205 -10.85 0.92 -9.09
CA GLN A 205 -10.04 2.09 -9.44
C GLN A 205 -10.67 3.38 -8.96
N GLU A 206 -11.93 3.64 -9.33
CA GLU A 206 -12.58 4.90 -8.99
C GLU A 206 -12.66 5.08 -7.47
N ALA A 207 -13.02 4.03 -6.73
CA ALA A 207 -13.03 4.07 -5.27
C ALA A 207 -11.65 4.36 -4.66
N CYS A 208 -10.57 3.82 -5.23
CA CYS A 208 -9.20 4.14 -4.83
C CYS A 208 -8.85 5.60 -5.13
N LEU A 209 -9.17 6.11 -6.32
CA LEU A 209 -8.85 7.48 -6.74
C LEU A 209 -9.67 8.53 -5.98
N GLU A 210 -10.92 8.23 -5.62
CA GLU A 210 -11.74 9.07 -4.74
C GLU A 210 -11.12 9.18 -3.34
N ARG A 211 -10.76 8.05 -2.72
CA ARG A 211 -10.07 8.06 -1.41
C ARG A 211 -8.75 8.80 -1.49
N PHE A 212 -7.95 8.56 -2.53
CA PHE A 212 -6.75 9.33 -2.78
C PHE A 212 -7.03 10.84 -2.82
N ALA A 213 -8.06 11.30 -3.54
CA ALA A 213 -8.40 12.71 -3.64
C ALA A 213 -8.80 13.34 -2.29
N THR A 214 -9.44 12.58 -1.40
CA THR A 214 -9.76 12.99 -0.02
C THR A 214 -8.50 13.25 0.80
N PHE A 215 -7.48 12.40 0.66
CA PHE A 215 -6.23 12.51 1.41
C PHE A 215 -5.11 13.25 0.65
N CYS A 216 -5.37 13.70 -0.58
CA CYS A 216 -4.38 14.34 -1.44
C CYS A 216 -3.82 15.61 -0.77
N PRO A 217 -2.50 15.66 -0.51
CA PRO A 217 -1.86 16.81 0.11
C PRO A 217 -2.08 18.09 -0.72
N PRO A 218 -2.19 19.27 -0.07
CA PRO A 218 -2.41 20.53 -0.77
C PRO A 218 -1.32 20.84 -1.79
N GLU A 219 -0.07 20.42 -1.54
CA GLU A 219 1.08 20.59 -2.43
C GLU A 219 0.95 19.81 -3.75
N VAL A 220 0.20 18.70 -3.75
CA VAL A 220 0.02 17.82 -4.90
C VAL A 220 -1.30 18.09 -5.63
N ARG A 221 -2.26 18.76 -4.98
CA ARG A 221 -3.63 18.96 -5.49
C ARG A 221 -3.69 19.62 -6.86
N SER A 222 -2.91 20.68 -7.09
CA SER A 222 -2.89 21.37 -8.40
C SER A 222 -2.36 20.47 -9.51
N ALA A 223 -1.31 19.68 -9.25
CA ALA A 223 -0.79 18.72 -10.21
C ALA A 223 -1.80 17.60 -10.50
N TRP A 224 -2.53 17.15 -9.47
CA TRP A 224 -3.61 16.18 -9.63
C TRP A 224 -4.75 16.70 -10.51
N ASP A 225 -5.22 17.93 -10.29
CA ASP A 225 -6.28 18.52 -11.09
C ASP A 225 -5.84 18.71 -12.56
N ALA A 226 -4.60 19.13 -12.79
CA ALA A 226 -4.03 19.21 -14.14
C ALA A 226 -3.92 17.83 -14.80
N ALA A 227 -3.46 16.81 -14.08
CA ALA A 227 -3.37 15.44 -14.58
C ALA A 227 -4.74 14.89 -14.97
N ARG A 228 -5.78 15.12 -14.15
CA ARG A 228 -7.17 14.71 -14.47
C ARG A 228 -7.69 15.32 -15.76
N GLN A 229 -7.34 16.57 -16.04
CA GLN A 229 -7.75 17.24 -17.27
C GLN A 229 -6.99 16.73 -18.50
N ALA A 230 -5.73 16.32 -18.32
CA ALA A 230 -4.89 15.79 -19.40
C ALA A 230 -5.17 14.32 -19.72
N MET A 231 -5.64 13.53 -18.75
CA MET A 231 -5.93 12.11 -18.93
C MET A 231 -7.00 11.87 -20.01
N PRO A 232 -6.88 10.82 -20.85
CA PRO A 232 -7.82 10.51 -21.92
C PRO A 232 -9.11 9.83 -21.43
N LEU A 233 -9.74 10.38 -20.37
CA LEU A 233 -10.87 9.74 -19.67
C LEU A 233 -12.11 9.55 -20.56
N ALA A 234 -12.40 10.51 -21.43
CA ALA A 234 -13.55 10.42 -22.34
C ALA A 234 -13.38 9.28 -23.37
N GLU A 235 -12.17 9.11 -23.89
CA GLU A 235 -11.85 8.04 -24.83
C GLU A 235 -11.82 6.68 -24.13
N LEU A 236 -11.25 6.62 -22.92
CA LEU A 236 -11.27 5.41 -22.09
C LEU A 236 -12.71 4.95 -21.83
N GLU A 237 -13.60 5.87 -21.44
CA GLU A 237 -15.01 5.57 -21.18
C GLU A 237 -15.77 5.13 -22.45
N ARG A 238 -15.39 5.66 -23.63
CA ARG A 238 -15.93 5.20 -24.91
C ARG A 238 -15.53 3.76 -25.19
N LEU A 239 -14.28 3.39 -24.91
CA LEU A 239 -13.78 2.03 -25.12
C LEU A 239 -14.33 1.04 -24.09
N ARG A 240 -14.44 1.43 -22.80
CA ARG A 240 -15.09 0.65 -21.73
C ARG A 240 -16.51 0.25 -22.12
N ARG A 241 -17.32 1.20 -22.63
CA ARG A 241 -18.68 0.92 -23.10
C ARG A 241 -18.75 -0.13 -24.20
N LYS A 242 -17.77 -0.16 -25.11
CA LYS A 242 -17.70 -1.20 -26.15
C LYS A 242 -17.37 -2.57 -25.58
N LEU A 243 -16.42 -2.66 -24.66
CA LEU A 243 -16.06 -3.91 -23.97
C LEU A 243 -17.26 -4.48 -23.20
N LEU A 244 -17.92 -3.64 -22.40
CA LEU A 244 -19.07 -4.04 -21.60
C LEU A 244 -20.28 -4.46 -22.46
N ALA A 245 -20.53 -3.77 -23.58
CA ALA A 245 -21.60 -4.15 -24.51
C ALA A 245 -21.30 -5.50 -25.21
N ALA A 246 -20.04 -5.76 -25.56
CA ALA A 246 -19.64 -7.02 -26.18
C ALA A 246 -19.74 -8.23 -25.24
N GLY A 247 -19.57 -8.02 -23.92
CA GLY A 247 -19.83 -9.04 -22.90
C GLY A 247 -21.26 -9.61 -22.93
N GLN A 248 -22.20 -8.95 -23.63
CA GLN A 248 -23.58 -9.40 -23.85
C GLN A 248 -23.78 -10.13 -25.20
N GLY A 249 -22.71 -10.62 -25.83
CA GLY A 249 -22.76 -11.39 -27.09
C GLY A 249 -22.40 -10.59 -28.34
N GLY A 250 -21.77 -9.42 -28.20
CA GLY A 250 -21.28 -8.61 -29.32
C GLY A 250 -19.83 -8.95 -29.72
N ALA A 251 -19.51 -8.84 -31.01
CA ALA A 251 -18.14 -9.00 -31.50
C ALA A 251 -17.29 -7.75 -31.21
N LEU A 252 -16.02 -7.96 -30.81
CA LEU A 252 -15.06 -6.88 -30.59
C LEU A 252 -14.10 -6.74 -31.78
N PRO A 253 -13.89 -5.52 -32.31
CA PRO A 253 -12.86 -5.30 -33.32
C PRO A 253 -11.46 -5.41 -32.71
N ALA A 254 -10.65 -6.36 -33.20
CA ALA A 254 -9.25 -6.51 -32.77
C ALA A 254 -8.39 -5.26 -33.04
N THR A 255 -8.79 -4.41 -33.99
CA THR A 255 -8.15 -3.12 -34.29
C THR A 255 -8.21 -2.13 -33.13
N LEU A 256 -9.04 -2.35 -32.11
CA LEU A 256 -9.13 -1.49 -30.93
C LEU A 256 -8.16 -1.88 -29.81
N ALA A 257 -7.43 -2.99 -29.92
CA ALA A 257 -6.48 -3.43 -28.90
C ALA A 257 -5.34 -2.41 -28.70
N GLU A 258 -4.76 -1.90 -29.80
CA GLU A 258 -3.70 -0.89 -29.75
C GLU A 258 -4.19 0.47 -29.21
N PRO A 259 -5.30 1.06 -29.71
CA PRO A 259 -5.90 2.27 -29.12
C PRO A 259 -6.23 2.13 -27.63
N TRP A 260 -6.78 0.98 -27.21
CA TRP A 260 -7.06 0.70 -25.82
C TRP A 260 -5.79 0.71 -24.96
N PHE A 261 -4.77 -0.03 -25.41
CA PHE A 261 -3.50 -0.10 -24.71
C PHE A 261 -2.85 1.28 -24.58
N ALA A 262 -2.85 2.08 -25.64
CA ALA A 262 -2.31 3.43 -25.64
C ALA A 262 -3.08 4.35 -24.69
N CYS A 263 -4.42 4.33 -24.73
CA CYS A 263 -5.28 5.13 -23.87
C CYS A 263 -5.07 4.82 -22.38
N CYS A 264 -5.04 3.52 -22.02
CA CYS A 264 -4.79 3.10 -20.65
C CYS A 264 -3.36 3.43 -20.19
N SER A 265 -2.36 3.27 -21.08
CA SER A 265 -0.97 3.59 -20.74
C SER A 265 -0.79 5.08 -20.48
N ALA A 266 -1.39 5.95 -21.29
CA ALA A 266 -1.37 7.39 -21.04
C ALA A 266 -2.02 7.77 -19.68
N ARG A 267 -3.11 7.11 -19.27
CA ARG A 267 -3.68 7.30 -17.92
C ARG A 267 -2.70 6.86 -16.83
N LEU A 268 -2.06 5.70 -16.98
CA LEU A 268 -1.08 5.18 -16.03
C LEU A 268 0.14 6.10 -15.90
N ASP A 269 0.62 6.69 -17.00
CA ASP A 269 1.75 7.63 -17.01
C ASP A 269 1.40 8.90 -16.22
N HIS A 270 0.19 9.44 -16.39
CA HIS A 270 -0.27 10.56 -15.57
C HIS A 270 -0.41 10.20 -14.08
N LEU A 271 -0.92 9.01 -13.76
CA LEU A 271 -0.99 8.54 -12.37
C LEU A 271 0.41 8.36 -11.77
N ARG A 272 1.38 7.91 -12.57
CA ARG A 272 2.77 7.76 -12.14
C ARG A 272 3.41 9.10 -11.75
N VAL A 273 3.18 10.16 -12.52
CA VAL A 273 3.69 11.51 -12.16
C VAL A 273 3.20 11.93 -10.77
N ILE A 274 1.94 11.65 -10.43
CA ILE A 274 1.38 11.99 -9.11
C ILE A 274 1.97 11.10 -8.01
N GLU A 275 2.21 9.82 -8.30
CA GLU A 275 2.88 8.89 -7.39
C GLU A 275 4.31 9.38 -7.07
N ASP A 276 5.06 9.83 -8.07
CA ASP A 276 6.40 10.38 -7.91
C ASP A 276 6.40 11.64 -7.01
N LEU A 277 5.41 12.53 -7.19
CA LEU A 277 5.25 13.71 -6.34
C LEU A 277 4.94 13.33 -4.89
N LEU A 278 4.07 12.34 -4.65
CA LEU A 278 3.75 11.85 -3.31
C LEU A 278 4.96 11.17 -2.65
N ALA A 279 5.70 10.33 -3.39
CA ALA A 279 6.89 9.66 -2.89
C ALA A 279 7.99 10.67 -2.51
N GLY A 280 8.20 11.70 -3.35
CA GLY A 280 9.09 12.82 -3.05
C GLY A 280 8.63 13.65 -1.84
N GLY A 281 7.34 13.96 -1.77
CA GLY A 281 6.71 14.67 -0.65
C GLY A 281 6.85 13.93 0.67
N LEU A 282 6.70 12.60 0.67
CA LEU A 282 6.91 11.74 1.84
C LEU A 282 8.35 11.85 2.35
N ARG A 283 9.34 11.85 1.45
CA ARG A 283 10.76 12.02 1.80
C ARG A 283 11.01 13.38 2.46
N ALA A 284 10.48 14.44 1.85
CA ALA A 284 10.63 15.80 2.34
C ALA A 284 9.95 15.99 3.71
N ALA A 285 8.74 15.46 3.89
CA ALA A 285 7.99 15.54 5.15
C ALA A 285 8.74 14.84 6.29
N CYS A 286 9.28 13.63 6.05
CA CYS A 286 10.08 12.91 7.05
C CYS A 286 11.34 13.70 7.43
N ALA A 287 12.09 14.21 6.44
CA ALA A 287 13.30 14.98 6.68
C ALA A 287 13.03 16.28 7.44
N ALA A 288 11.95 16.99 7.08
CA ALA A 288 11.53 18.20 7.78
C ALA A 288 11.12 17.91 9.23
N ARG A 289 10.43 16.80 9.48
CA ARG A 289 10.00 16.42 10.84
C ARG A 289 11.19 16.05 11.74
N ILE A 290 12.16 15.31 11.21
CA ILE A 290 13.42 15.01 11.90
C ILE A 290 14.17 16.32 12.21
N ALA A 291 14.34 17.18 11.21
CA ALA A 291 15.06 18.44 11.37
C ALA A 291 14.36 19.41 12.34
N ALA A 292 13.02 19.44 12.39
CA ALA A 292 12.27 20.29 13.31
C ALA A 292 12.47 19.89 14.78
N LEU A 293 12.67 18.59 15.07
CA LEU A 293 12.97 18.13 16.43
C LEU A 293 14.44 18.30 16.80
N GLN A 294 15.33 18.27 15.82
CA GLN A 294 16.73 18.63 16.01
C GLN A 294 16.93 20.14 16.21
N ARG A 295 15.96 20.98 15.78
CA ARG A 295 15.98 22.45 15.89
C ARG A 295 15.04 23.02 16.96
N ASP A 296 14.58 22.22 17.94
CA ASP A 296 14.01 22.81 19.17
C ASP A 296 15.12 23.70 19.78
N PRO A 297 14.88 25.01 20.07
CA PRO A 297 15.93 26.00 20.30
C PRO A 297 16.78 25.81 21.56
N ASP A 298 16.46 24.83 22.40
CA ASP A 298 17.36 24.30 23.41
C ASP A 298 17.84 22.94 22.91
N ASP A 299 19.14 22.83 22.61
CA ASP A 299 19.82 21.62 22.13
C ASP A 299 19.17 20.37 22.79
N PRO A 300 18.56 19.45 22.02
CA PRO A 300 17.82 18.33 22.58
C PRO A 300 18.65 17.52 23.56
N GLU A 301 19.96 17.38 23.31
CA GLU A 301 20.87 16.75 24.25
C GLU A 301 21.20 17.65 25.44
N ALA A 302 21.20 18.97 25.30
CA ALA A 302 21.38 19.91 26.40
C ALA A 302 20.15 20.02 27.30
N LEU A 303 18.92 19.98 26.77
CA LEU A 303 17.69 19.93 27.55
C LEU A 303 17.54 18.54 28.20
N LEU A 304 17.84 17.44 27.49
CA LEU A 304 17.93 16.13 28.11
C LEU A 304 19.00 16.10 29.21
N ARG A 305 20.21 16.63 28.96
CA ARG A 305 21.28 16.74 29.97
C ARG A 305 20.86 17.59 31.15
N MET A 306 20.25 18.77 30.94
CA MET A 306 19.73 19.60 32.02
C MET A 306 18.65 18.89 32.84
N LEU A 307 17.72 18.19 32.17
CA LEU A 307 16.66 17.45 32.84
C LEU A 307 17.19 16.21 33.57
N GLU A 308 18.22 15.56 33.03
CA GLU A 308 18.94 14.43 33.65
C GLU A 308 19.76 14.90 34.86
N GLU A 309 20.53 15.99 34.74
CA GLU A 309 21.27 16.62 35.83
C GLU A 309 20.34 17.09 36.96
N ALA A 310 19.17 17.64 36.61
CA ALA A 310 18.13 18.00 37.56
C ALA A 310 17.45 16.79 38.20
N ALA A 311 17.19 15.71 37.44
CA ALA A 311 16.58 14.48 37.95
C ALA A 311 17.54 13.65 38.84
N GLU A 312 18.85 13.74 38.59
CA GLU A 312 19.91 13.11 39.38
C GLU A 312 20.36 13.97 40.58
N GLY A 313 19.78 15.16 40.76
CA GLY A 313 20.04 16.03 41.90
C GLY A 313 21.40 16.74 41.88
N ARG A 314 22.02 16.90 40.71
CA ARG A 314 23.37 17.50 40.56
C ARG A 314 23.35 19.01 40.28
N SER A 315 22.19 19.66 40.27
CA SER A 315 22.04 21.09 39.99
C SER A 315 21.99 21.95 41.26
N GLU A 316 22.75 23.06 41.31
CA GLU A 316 22.78 24.05 42.41
C GLU A 316 21.42 24.78 42.63
N LEU A 317 20.44 24.57 41.74
CA LEU A 317 19.08 25.11 41.83
C LEU A 317 18.17 24.35 42.80
N ALA A 318 18.69 23.34 43.51
CA ALA A 318 17.95 22.47 44.44
C ALA A 318 17.49 23.13 45.77
N ALA A 319 17.48 24.46 45.87
CA ALA A 319 17.05 25.17 47.08
C ALA A 319 15.55 25.54 47.10
N ASP A 320 14.82 25.41 45.99
CA ASP A 320 13.36 25.51 45.96
C ASP A 320 12.82 24.57 44.87
N PRO A 321 12.21 23.41 45.21
CA PRO A 321 12.01 22.34 44.23
C PRO A 321 11.16 22.78 43.03
N PHE A 322 10.23 23.73 43.22
CA PHE A 322 9.48 24.35 42.13
C PHE A 322 8.93 25.72 42.57
N GLY A 323 9.68 26.80 42.34
CA GLY A 323 9.10 28.15 42.45
C GLY A 323 7.87 28.27 41.54
N PRO A 324 6.80 29.01 41.92
CA PRO A 324 5.48 29.02 41.25
C PRO A 324 5.51 29.41 39.75
N ARG A 325 6.60 30.04 39.29
CA ARG A 325 6.83 30.35 37.87
C ARG A 325 7.25 29.13 37.05
N LEU A 326 8.09 28.25 37.60
CA LEU A 326 8.55 27.04 36.90
C LEU A 326 7.42 26.00 36.84
N THR A 327 6.64 25.86 37.91
CA THR A 327 5.45 24.99 37.95
C THR A 327 4.42 25.42 36.91
N ARG A 328 4.16 26.73 36.78
CA ARG A 328 3.24 27.26 35.76
C ARG A 328 3.79 27.01 34.34
N SER A 329 5.07 27.23 34.11
CA SER A 329 5.72 26.96 32.81
C SER A 329 5.67 25.47 32.43
N ILE A 330 5.92 24.55 33.37
CA ILE A 330 5.81 23.11 33.13
C ILE A 330 4.36 22.71 32.82
N VAL A 331 3.39 23.25 33.56
CA VAL A 331 1.96 23.01 33.32
C VAL A 331 1.54 23.55 31.95
N ASP A 332 1.99 24.73 31.54
CA ASP A 332 1.69 25.32 30.23
C ASP A 332 2.27 24.46 29.09
N VAL A 333 3.50 23.96 29.25
CA VAL A 333 4.13 23.01 28.31
C VAL A 333 3.37 21.69 28.24
N LEU A 334 2.98 21.12 29.39
CA LEU A 334 2.20 19.87 29.44
C LEU A 334 0.82 20.03 28.80
N GLN A 335 0.14 21.17 29.01
CA GLN A 335 -1.14 21.47 28.38
C GLN A 335 -1.01 21.67 26.87
N ALA A 336 0.03 22.38 26.41
CA ALA A 336 0.31 22.54 24.99
C ALA A 336 0.62 21.19 24.32
N GLN A 337 1.42 20.34 24.98
CA GLN A 337 1.73 18.98 24.52
C GLN A 337 0.48 18.09 24.49
N SER A 338 -0.35 18.12 25.53
CA SER A 338 -1.60 17.34 25.57
C SER A 338 -2.57 17.74 24.45
N ARG A 339 -2.76 19.05 24.20
CA ARG A 339 -3.58 19.52 23.08
C ARG A 339 -3.02 19.09 21.72
N ARG A 340 -1.70 19.16 21.54
CA ARG A 340 -1.02 18.70 20.33
C ARG A 340 -1.23 17.20 20.11
N LEU A 341 -1.04 16.39 21.14
CA LEU A 341 -1.23 14.93 21.08
C LEU A 341 -2.68 14.56 20.77
N GLN A 342 -3.65 15.27 21.36
CA GLN A 342 -5.08 15.07 21.09
C GLN A 342 -5.42 15.36 19.62
N ALA A 343 -4.99 16.51 19.10
CA ALA A 343 -5.21 16.88 17.69
C ALA A 343 -4.53 15.89 16.73
N MET A 344 -3.29 15.47 17.04
CA MET A 344 -2.60 14.45 16.26
C MET A 344 -3.35 13.12 16.27
N SER A 345 -3.86 12.69 17.42
CA SER A 345 -4.62 11.44 17.54
C SER A 345 -5.91 11.46 16.72
N GLU A 346 -6.63 12.59 16.67
CA GLU A 346 -7.86 12.73 15.89
C GLU A 346 -7.60 12.67 14.38
N GLU A 347 -6.58 13.39 13.90
CA GLU A 347 -6.19 13.35 12.48
C GLU A 347 -5.68 11.97 12.07
N LEU A 348 -4.90 11.32 12.92
CA LEU A 348 -4.37 9.98 12.69
C LEU A 348 -5.49 8.92 12.71
N ALA A 349 -6.48 9.05 13.60
CA ALA A 349 -7.65 8.17 13.61
C ALA A 349 -8.44 8.27 12.29
N ALA A 350 -8.63 9.48 11.76
CA ALA A 350 -9.29 9.70 10.48
C ALA A 350 -8.50 9.09 9.31
N ALA A 351 -7.18 9.24 9.29
CA ALA A 351 -6.32 8.64 8.26
C ALA A 351 -6.32 7.10 8.34
N ARG A 352 -6.23 6.54 9.54
CA ARG A 352 -6.22 5.09 9.78
C ARG A 352 -7.57 4.44 9.48
N ALA A 353 -8.69 5.12 9.69
CA ALA A 353 -10.01 4.58 9.39
C ALA A 353 -10.12 4.07 7.93
N SER A 354 -9.52 4.76 6.96
CA SER A 354 -9.48 4.30 5.56
C SER A 354 -8.65 3.03 5.37
N LEU A 355 -7.58 2.86 6.16
CA LEU A 355 -6.75 1.65 6.13
C LEU A 355 -7.48 0.49 6.85
N ASP A 356 -8.17 0.78 7.96
CA ASP A 356 -8.90 -0.21 8.73
C ASP A 356 -10.14 -0.74 7.98
N GLU A 357 -10.83 0.09 7.19
CA GLU A 357 -11.89 -0.37 6.28
C GLU A 357 -11.38 -1.48 5.33
N ARG A 358 -10.13 -1.37 4.85
CA ARG A 358 -9.51 -2.40 4.02
C ARG A 358 -9.20 -3.67 4.82
N LYS A 359 -8.64 -3.55 6.03
CA LYS A 359 -8.38 -4.71 6.92
C LYS A 359 -9.67 -5.47 7.22
N LEU A 360 -10.79 -4.76 7.39
CA LEU A 360 -12.10 -5.38 7.58
C LEU A 360 -12.52 -6.18 6.34
N ILE A 361 -12.37 -5.62 5.14
CA ILE A 361 -12.71 -6.33 3.90
C ILE A 361 -11.82 -7.57 3.74
N ASP A 362 -10.52 -7.48 3.96
CA ASP A 362 -9.60 -8.62 3.80
C ASP A 362 -9.86 -9.72 4.84
N ARG A 363 -10.16 -9.35 6.09
CA ARG A 363 -10.58 -10.33 7.12
C ARG A 363 -11.90 -11.02 6.77
N ALA A 364 -12.88 -10.27 6.28
CA ALA A 364 -14.16 -10.82 5.85
C ALA A 364 -13.98 -11.78 4.66
N LYS A 365 -13.16 -11.41 3.65
CA LYS A 365 -12.79 -12.33 2.57
C LYS A 365 -12.13 -13.59 3.12
N ALA A 366 -11.14 -13.47 3.99
CA ALA A 366 -10.45 -14.61 4.60
C ALA A 366 -11.39 -15.51 5.43
N ALA A 367 -12.40 -14.94 6.11
CA ALA A 367 -13.44 -15.70 6.79
C ALA A 367 -14.31 -16.48 5.80
N LEU A 368 -14.77 -15.85 4.72
CA LEU A 368 -15.55 -16.51 3.66
C LEU A 368 -14.74 -17.60 2.95
N MET A 369 -13.46 -17.37 2.69
CA MET A 369 -12.56 -18.38 2.12
C MET A 369 -12.44 -19.60 3.05
N ARG A 370 -12.23 -19.38 4.35
CA ARG A 370 -12.09 -20.47 5.33
C ARG A 370 -13.38 -21.26 5.55
N HIS A 371 -14.52 -20.59 5.66
CA HIS A 371 -15.78 -21.24 6.05
C HIS A 371 -16.64 -21.69 4.87
N GLN A 372 -16.55 -21.02 3.72
CA GLN A 372 -17.36 -21.32 2.53
C GLN A 372 -16.55 -21.88 1.36
N GLY A 373 -15.22 -22.02 1.50
CA GLY A 373 -14.36 -22.55 0.44
C GLY A 373 -14.32 -21.69 -0.83
N LEU A 374 -14.69 -20.41 -0.71
CA LEU A 374 -14.70 -19.48 -1.84
C LEU A 374 -13.28 -19.08 -2.22
N SER A 375 -13.03 -18.85 -3.50
CA SER A 375 -11.84 -18.11 -3.93
C SER A 375 -11.92 -16.66 -3.46
N GLU A 376 -10.78 -15.97 -3.37
CA GLU A 376 -10.74 -14.57 -2.94
C GLU A 376 -11.68 -13.67 -3.79
N ASP A 377 -11.64 -13.85 -5.11
CA ASP A 377 -12.51 -13.12 -6.05
C ASP A 377 -13.99 -13.47 -5.88
N ALA A 378 -14.32 -14.73 -5.57
CA ALA A 378 -15.68 -15.15 -5.31
C ALA A 378 -16.21 -14.57 -3.97
N ALA A 379 -15.37 -14.56 -2.93
CA ALA A 379 -15.70 -13.97 -1.65
C ALA A 379 -15.98 -12.46 -1.78
N TYR A 380 -15.11 -11.73 -2.49
CA TYR A 380 -15.32 -10.31 -2.75
C TYR A 380 -16.60 -10.04 -3.55
N ARG A 381 -16.85 -10.82 -4.62
CA ARG A 381 -18.07 -10.70 -5.42
C ARG A 381 -19.33 -10.93 -4.59
N LEU A 382 -19.35 -11.95 -3.73
CA LEU A 382 -20.48 -12.24 -2.85
C LEU A 382 -20.74 -11.07 -1.89
N MET A 383 -19.70 -10.56 -1.23
CA MET A 383 -19.81 -9.41 -0.32
C MET A 383 -20.33 -8.17 -1.06
N ARG A 384 -19.85 -7.92 -2.28
CA ARG A 384 -20.29 -6.81 -3.13
C ARG A 384 -21.75 -6.95 -3.54
N GLN A 385 -22.16 -8.11 -4.02
CA GLN A 385 -23.55 -8.36 -4.41
C GLN A 385 -24.49 -8.17 -3.22
N THR A 386 -24.05 -8.60 -2.04
CA THR A 386 -24.78 -8.38 -0.79
C THR A 386 -24.86 -6.89 -0.46
N ALA A 387 -23.78 -6.13 -0.62
CA ALA A 387 -23.74 -4.69 -0.39
C ALA A 387 -24.69 -3.93 -1.35
N MET A 388 -24.70 -4.29 -2.64
CA MET A 388 -25.58 -3.71 -3.64
C MET A 388 -27.06 -4.02 -3.36
N ASN A 389 -27.39 -5.29 -3.10
CA ASN A 389 -28.75 -5.72 -2.83
C ASN A 389 -29.33 -5.08 -1.56
N GLN A 390 -28.48 -4.76 -0.57
CA GLN A 390 -28.87 -4.15 0.69
C GLN A 390 -28.70 -2.62 0.72
N GLY A 391 -28.14 -2.00 -0.33
CA GLY A 391 -27.84 -0.56 -0.34
C GLY A 391 -26.83 -0.12 0.74
N ARG A 392 -25.91 -1.01 1.13
CA ARG A 392 -24.92 -0.76 2.20
C ARG A 392 -23.52 -0.56 1.63
N ARG A 393 -22.63 0.10 2.38
CA ARG A 393 -21.21 0.16 2.01
C ARG A 393 -20.56 -1.21 2.20
N LEU A 394 -19.60 -1.54 1.35
CA LEU A 394 -18.86 -2.81 1.42
C LEU A 394 -18.17 -3.06 2.79
N PRO A 395 -17.54 -2.08 3.45
CA PRO A 395 -16.98 -2.26 4.79
C PRO A 395 -18.02 -2.66 5.85
N ASP A 396 -19.27 -2.21 5.70
CA ASP A 396 -20.34 -2.54 6.64
C ASP A 396 -20.82 -3.99 6.48
N VAL A 397 -20.84 -4.48 5.23
CA VAL A 397 -21.08 -5.90 4.96
C VAL A 397 -19.91 -6.75 5.46
N ALA A 398 -18.67 -6.30 5.24
CA ALA A 398 -17.48 -6.98 5.76
C ALA A 398 -17.52 -7.14 7.28
N ARG A 399 -17.92 -6.08 8.00
CA ARG A 399 -18.10 -6.11 9.45
C ARG A 399 -19.17 -7.12 9.87
N ALA A 400 -20.32 -7.13 9.19
CA ALA A 400 -21.37 -8.10 9.47
C ALA A 400 -20.92 -9.55 9.23
N VAL A 401 -20.12 -9.80 8.19
CA VAL A 401 -19.53 -11.12 7.91
C VAL A 401 -18.60 -11.56 9.04
N ILE A 402 -17.76 -10.65 9.55
CA ILE A 402 -16.85 -10.93 10.67
C ILE A 402 -17.63 -11.15 11.97
N GLU A 403 -18.67 -10.35 12.24
CA GLU A 403 -19.53 -10.50 13.42
C GLU A 403 -20.29 -11.85 13.41
N LEU A 404 -20.66 -12.33 12.22
CA LEU A 404 -21.31 -13.63 12.02
C LEU A 404 -20.31 -14.80 11.93
N GLU A 405 -19.01 -14.55 11.78
CA GLU A 405 -17.96 -15.59 11.67
C GLU A 405 -18.05 -16.66 12.78
N PRO A 406 -18.25 -16.33 14.07
CA PRO A 406 -18.33 -17.32 15.15
C PRO A 406 -19.56 -18.23 15.04
N LEU A 407 -20.57 -17.84 14.26
CA LEU A 407 -21.83 -18.56 14.08
C LEU A 407 -21.87 -19.36 12.78
N LEU A 408 -20.87 -19.21 11.90
CA LEU A 408 -20.78 -19.97 10.66
C LEU A 408 -20.29 -21.40 10.95
N PRO A 409 -20.98 -22.45 10.48
CA PRO A 409 -20.51 -23.82 10.65
C PRO A 409 -19.10 -23.95 10.03
N GLY A 410 -18.17 -24.56 10.76
CA GLY A 410 -16.85 -24.88 10.23
C GLY A 410 -16.99 -25.79 9.01
N ALA A 411 -16.18 -25.55 7.97
CA ALA A 411 -16.17 -26.40 6.78
C ALA A 411 -16.02 -27.88 7.18
N PRO A 412 -16.73 -28.83 6.54
CA PRO A 412 -16.54 -30.24 6.82
C PRO A 412 -15.07 -30.60 6.54
N ALA A 413 -14.41 -31.21 7.52
CA ALA A 413 -13.08 -31.78 7.34
C ALA A 413 -13.11 -32.66 6.09
N GLN A 414 -12.21 -32.40 5.13
CA GLN A 414 -12.04 -33.28 3.98
C GLN A 414 -11.83 -34.71 4.48
N PRO A 415 -12.57 -35.71 3.97
CA PRO A 415 -12.38 -37.08 4.39
C PRO A 415 -10.96 -37.52 4.00
N ASP A 416 -10.26 -38.08 5.00
CA ASP A 416 -8.93 -38.65 4.91
C ASP A 416 -8.92 -39.79 3.87
N THR A 417 -8.68 -39.46 2.60
CA THR A 417 -8.45 -40.44 1.54
C THR A 417 -7.04 -40.97 1.63
N ALA A 418 -6.70 -41.67 2.71
CA ALA A 418 -5.42 -42.34 2.87
C ALA A 418 -5.45 -43.51 3.85
N ARG A 419 -6.43 -44.42 3.76
CA ARG A 419 -6.27 -45.82 4.23
C ARG A 419 -7.01 -46.81 3.32
N GLY A 420 -6.45 -47.04 2.15
CA GLY A 420 -6.73 -48.21 1.31
C GLY A 420 -5.42 -48.94 1.06
N GLY A 421 -5.11 -49.93 1.90
CA GLY A 421 -3.86 -50.68 1.87
C GLY A 421 -3.87 -51.84 2.86
N MET A 422 -4.75 -52.81 2.62
CA MET A 422 -4.47 -54.25 2.71
C MET A 422 -5.50 -55.01 1.89
#